data_AF-A0A7X7WI53-F1
#
_entry.id   AF-A0A7X7WI53-F1
#
_cell.length_a   1.000
_cell.length_b   1.000
_cell.length_c   1.000
_cell.angle_alpha   90.00
_cell.angle_beta   90.00
_cell.angle_gamma   90.00
#
_symmetry.space_group_name_H-M   'P 1'
#
loop_
_entity.id
_entity.type
_entity.pdbx_description
1 polymer ?
#
loop_
_entity_poly.entity_id
_entity_poly.type
_entity_poly.pdbx_seq_one_letter_code
_entity_poly.pdbx_strand_id
1 'polypeptide(L)'
;LICAFVLAVVISGNVVAQRASASTLTKVPSGVCPPYQLKDEQGNVINPVSGTNAGVPYSPKQTCGAAGCHNYDKITEGFHFTQGAGEKVTANQKSRILWATTPGNFGGNWCSPAPLYRYLSPKKNDSPATMDMTAYTFISACGSCHPGGGSAEYDREGHRYDKWISDTSSGFAEGADNRLDGDYYQAKWKRSGVLEADCLICHLPGYNYTARNKQIANLNYRWAATAGSNLATVTGSIKDGNEP
;
A
#
# COMPACT_ATOMS: atom_id res chain seq x y z
N LEU A 1 1.07 -80.62 41.65
CA LEU A 1 1.35 -79.71 40.53
C LEU A 1 0.07 -79.56 39.72
N ILE A 2 -0.63 -78.43 39.90
CA ILE A 2 -1.88 -78.10 39.22
C ILE A 2 -1.50 -77.19 38.04
N CYS A 3 -1.66 -77.65 36.81
CA CYS A 3 -1.47 -76.82 35.62
C CYS A 3 -2.82 -76.21 35.21
N ALA A 4 -2.90 -74.89 35.31
CA ALA A 4 -4.03 -74.09 34.89
C ALA A 4 -3.96 -73.74 33.40
N PHE A 5 -5.15 -73.67 32.81
CA PHE A 5 -5.54 -73.24 31.46
C PHE A 5 -4.94 -71.90 31.01
N VAL A 6 -4.75 -71.71 29.70
CA VAL A 6 -5.25 -70.52 28.98
C VAL A 6 -5.68 -70.91 27.55
N LEU A 7 -6.98 -70.81 27.26
CA LEU A 7 -7.53 -70.88 25.91
C LEU A 7 -7.69 -69.43 25.40
N ALA A 8 -7.00 -69.06 24.31
CA ALA A 8 -7.11 -67.74 23.71
C ALA A 8 -8.31 -67.69 22.75
N VAL A 9 -9.30 -66.84 23.06
CA VAL A 9 -10.43 -66.53 22.17
C VAL A 9 -10.03 -65.36 21.28
N VAL A 10 -9.98 -65.58 19.97
CA VAL A 10 -9.75 -64.52 18.97
C VAL A 10 -11.12 -63.99 18.54
N ILE A 11 -11.44 -62.74 18.93
CA ILE A 11 -12.65 -62.04 18.49
C ILE A 11 -12.29 -61.24 17.24
N SER A 12 -12.75 -61.71 16.08
CA SER A 12 -12.69 -60.97 14.81
C SER A 12 -13.79 -59.91 14.77
N GLY A 13 -13.47 -58.67 15.17
CA GLY A 13 -14.36 -57.52 15.06
C GLY A 13 -14.34 -56.92 13.64
N ASN A 14 -15.47 -56.98 12.93
CA ASN A 14 -15.67 -56.24 11.69
C ASN A 14 -15.87 -54.75 12.02
N VAL A 15 -14.87 -53.92 11.71
CA VAL A 15 -14.98 -52.46 11.81
C VAL A 15 -15.72 -51.95 10.58
N VAL A 16 -17.01 -51.65 10.74
CA VAL A 16 -17.78 -50.92 9.74
C VAL A 16 -17.39 -49.45 9.84
N ALA A 17 -16.62 -48.97 8.86
CA ALA A 17 -16.30 -47.55 8.73
C ALA A 17 -17.58 -46.78 8.39
N GLN A 18 -18.16 -46.12 9.38
CA GLN A 18 -19.23 -45.14 9.18
C GLN A 18 -18.68 -43.99 8.33
N ARG A 19 -19.25 -43.81 7.13
CA ARG A 19 -18.97 -42.62 6.30
C ARG A 19 -19.42 -41.39 7.08
N ALA A 20 -18.46 -40.53 7.42
CA ALA A 20 -18.73 -39.22 7.97
C ALA A 20 -19.65 -38.45 7.00
N SER A 21 -20.77 -37.97 7.53
CA SER A 21 -21.74 -37.17 6.81
C SER A 21 -21.06 -35.93 6.21
N ALA A 22 -21.44 -35.58 4.99
CA ALA A 22 -20.97 -34.38 4.31
C ALA A 22 -21.14 -33.18 5.24
N SER A 23 -20.02 -32.55 5.58
CA SER A 23 -19.97 -31.30 6.32
C SER A 23 -20.90 -30.30 5.63
N THR A 24 -21.93 -29.89 6.35
CA THR A 24 -22.63 -28.64 6.08
C THR A 24 -21.56 -27.56 6.07
N LEU A 25 -21.24 -27.04 4.89
CA LEU A 25 -20.46 -25.81 4.74
C LEU A 25 -21.17 -24.76 5.58
N THR A 26 -20.64 -24.51 6.77
CA THR A 26 -21.06 -23.40 7.61
C THR A 26 -20.94 -22.17 6.74
N LYS A 27 -22.06 -21.46 6.54
CA LYS A 27 -22.09 -20.22 5.78
C LYS A 27 -21.11 -19.26 6.46
N VAL A 28 -19.90 -19.17 5.90
CA VAL A 28 -18.87 -18.25 6.37
C VAL A 28 -19.55 -16.89 6.42
N PRO A 29 -19.48 -16.16 7.55
CA PRO A 29 -20.06 -14.83 7.64
C PRO A 29 -19.61 -14.03 6.42
N SER A 30 -20.54 -13.76 5.50
CA SER A 30 -20.21 -13.00 4.31
C SER A 30 -19.96 -11.59 4.80
N GLY A 31 -18.70 -11.18 4.83
CA GLY A 31 -18.37 -9.76 4.88
C GLY A 31 -19.08 -9.03 3.73
N VAL A 32 -19.04 -7.70 3.76
CA VAL A 32 -19.61 -6.87 2.68
C VAL A 32 -19.06 -7.26 1.29
N CYS A 33 -17.84 -7.82 1.25
CA CYS A 33 -17.23 -8.37 0.04
C CYS A 33 -17.52 -9.88 -0.11
N PRO A 34 -17.81 -10.37 -1.33
CA PRO A 34 -17.75 -11.80 -1.63
C PRO A 34 -16.30 -12.31 -1.48
N PRO A 35 -16.06 -13.63 -1.42
CA PRO A 35 -14.69 -14.16 -1.48
C PRO A 35 -13.96 -13.61 -2.72
N TYR A 36 -12.75 -13.08 -2.52
CA TYR A 36 -11.89 -12.53 -3.57
C TYR A 36 -10.46 -13.05 -3.42
N GLN A 37 -9.70 -13.01 -4.51
CA GLN A 37 -8.28 -13.35 -4.51
C GLN A 37 -7.45 -12.08 -4.33
N LEU A 38 -6.42 -12.15 -3.50
CA LEU A 38 -5.40 -11.10 -3.43
C LEU A 38 -4.61 -11.09 -4.73
N LYS A 39 -4.19 -9.91 -5.17
CA LYS A 39 -3.37 -9.74 -6.38
C LYS A 39 -2.21 -8.79 -6.15
N ASP A 40 -1.13 -9.01 -6.88
CA ASP A 40 0.00 -8.08 -6.98
C ASP A 40 -0.31 -6.91 -7.93
N GLU A 41 0.62 -5.96 -8.08
CA GLU A 41 0.45 -4.80 -8.99
C GLU A 41 0.31 -5.18 -10.46
N GLN A 42 0.79 -6.37 -10.87
CA GLN A 42 0.68 -6.89 -12.23
C GLN A 42 -0.66 -7.62 -12.45
N GLY A 43 -1.46 -7.78 -11.40
CA GLY A 43 -2.74 -8.49 -11.43
C GLY A 43 -2.61 -10.01 -11.27
N ASN A 44 -1.42 -10.52 -10.98
CA ASN A 44 -1.23 -11.95 -10.70
C ASN A 44 -1.79 -12.28 -9.31
N VAL A 45 -2.36 -13.48 -9.19
CA VAL A 45 -2.92 -13.96 -7.93
C VAL A 45 -1.81 -14.19 -6.89
N ILE A 46 -2.04 -13.70 -5.68
CA ILE A 46 -1.26 -14.02 -4.49
C ILE A 46 -2.05 -15.07 -3.69
N ASN A 47 -1.44 -16.23 -3.48
CA ASN A 47 -2.01 -17.29 -2.64
C ASN A 47 -0.93 -17.80 -1.66
N PRO A 48 -0.88 -17.24 -0.44
CA PRO A 48 0.13 -17.60 0.55
C PRO A 48 0.04 -19.06 1.02
N VAL A 49 -1.16 -19.67 0.99
CA VAL A 49 -1.35 -21.08 1.39
C VAL A 49 -0.65 -22.03 0.42
N SER A 50 -0.67 -21.70 -0.88
CA SER A 50 0.01 -22.47 -1.92
C SER A 50 1.45 -22.02 -2.22
N GLY A 51 1.89 -20.90 -1.64
CA GLY A 51 3.16 -20.25 -1.96
C GLY A 51 3.18 -19.44 -3.26
N THR A 52 2.07 -19.40 -4.02
CA THR A 52 1.99 -18.63 -5.27
C THR A 52 2.14 -17.13 -4.99
N ASN A 53 3.18 -16.51 -5.55
CA ASN A 53 3.49 -15.08 -5.39
C ASN A 53 3.46 -14.60 -3.92
N ALA A 54 3.88 -15.44 -2.97
CA ALA A 54 3.81 -15.10 -1.54
C ALA A 54 4.84 -14.02 -1.10
N GLY A 55 5.82 -13.71 -1.96
CA GLY A 55 6.90 -12.75 -1.68
C GLY A 55 6.75 -11.39 -2.38
N VAL A 56 5.56 -11.04 -2.87
CA VAL A 56 5.29 -9.74 -3.52
C VAL A 56 4.20 -8.97 -2.75
N PRO A 57 4.17 -7.63 -2.83
CA PRO A 57 3.14 -6.85 -2.13
C PRO A 57 1.77 -7.04 -2.78
N TYR A 58 0.71 -7.02 -1.98
CA TYR A 58 -0.64 -6.92 -2.53
C TYR A 58 -0.90 -5.50 -3.05
N SER A 59 -1.66 -5.41 -4.14
CA SER A 59 -2.15 -4.17 -4.72
C SER A 59 -3.64 -3.99 -4.38
N PRO A 60 -4.01 -2.96 -3.60
CA PRO A 60 -5.41 -2.55 -3.47
C PRO A 60 -6.09 -2.32 -4.82
N LYS A 61 -5.40 -1.68 -5.77
CA LYS A 61 -5.96 -1.38 -7.11
C LYS A 61 -6.33 -2.65 -7.87
N GLN A 62 -5.46 -3.66 -7.88
CA GLN A 62 -5.72 -4.91 -8.59
C GLN A 62 -6.66 -5.85 -7.83
N THR A 63 -6.64 -5.81 -6.49
CA THR A 63 -7.46 -6.68 -5.64
C THR A 63 -8.88 -6.17 -5.51
N CYS A 64 -9.06 -4.96 -4.97
CA CYS A 64 -10.37 -4.37 -4.73
C CYS A 64 -10.95 -3.73 -5.99
N GLY A 65 -10.09 -3.26 -6.90
CA GLY A 65 -10.47 -2.74 -8.21
C GLY A 65 -10.65 -3.81 -9.30
N ALA A 66 -10.59 -5.10 -8.94
CA ALA A 66 -10.80 -6.19 -9.90
C ALA A 66 -12.19 -6.11 -10.56
N ALA A 67 -12.29 -6.65 -11.78
CA ALA A 67 -13.56 -6.75 -12.49
C ALA A 67 -14.64 -7.43 -11.62
N GLY A 68 -15.78 -6.76 -11.45
CA GLY A 68 -16.88 -7.23 -10.60
C GLY A 68 -16.79 -6.83 -9.12
N CYS A 69 -15.75 -6.10 -8.71
CA CYS A 69 -15.59 -5.57 -7.36
C CYS A 69 -15.90 -4.06 -7.32
N HIS A 70 -14.89 -3.19 -7.18
CA HIS A 70 -15.08 -1.75 -7.09
C HIS A 70 -14.45 -1.01 -8.28
N ASN A 71 -15.02 0.13 -8.68
CA ASN A 71 -14.34 1.02 -9.61
C ASN A 71 -13.30 1.85 -8.85
N TYR A 72 -12.07 1.34 -8.81
CA TYR A 72 -10.96 1.96 -8.08
C TYR A 72 -10.72 3.40 -8.51
N ASP A 73 -10.59 3.64 -9.82
CA ASP A 73 -10.28 4.96 -10.35
C ASP A 73 -11.37 5.96 -9.93
N LYS A 74 -12.66 5.56 -10.03
CA LYS A 74 -13.77 6.41 -9.60
C LYS A 74 -13.76 6.70 -8.10
N ILE A 75 -13.40 5.73 -7.26
CA ILE A 75 -13.31 5.90 -5.81
C ILE A 75 -12.19 6.90 -5.47
N THR A 76 -11.04 6.78 -6.13
CA THR A 76 -9.86 7.61 -5.85
C THR A 76 -9.99 9.07 -6.32
N GLU A 77 -11.04 9.42 -7.06
CA GLU A 77 -11.40 10.82 -7.33
C GLU A 77 -11.92 11.55 -6.06
N GLY A 78 -12.31 10.83 -5.02
CA GLY A 78 -12.84 11.40 -3.79
C GLY A 78 -11.80 12.24 -3.02
N PHE A 79 -12.28 13.29 -2.34
CA PHE A 79 -11.43 14.24 -1.60
C PHE A 79 -10.48 13.58 -0.58
N HIS A 80 -10.85 12.45 0.03
CA HIS A 80 -9.96 11.75 0.97
C HIS A 80 -8.66 11.25 0.32
N PHE A 81 -8.68 10.95 -0.98
CA PHE A 81 -7.54 10.43 -1.74
C PHE A 81 -6.82 11.54 -2.52
N THR A 82 -7.53 12.58 -2.96
CA THR A 82 -6.91 13.71 -3.66
C THR A 82 -6.37 14.75 -2.69
N GLN A 83 -7.06 14.96 -1.57
CA GLN A 83 -6.78 15.97 -0.54
C GLN A 83 -6.39 17.32 -1.13
N GLY A 84 -7.12 17.77 -2.16
CA GLY A 84 -6.90 19.05 -2.83
C GLY A 84 -5.72 19.10 -3.81
N ALA A 85 -5.03 17.99 -4.07
CA ALA A 85 -3.92 17.95 -5.01
C ALA A 85 -4.36 18.45 -6.41
N GLY A 86 -3.57 19.37 -6.99
CA GLY A 86 -3.87 19.98 -8.29
C GLY A 86 -4.94 21.08 -8.28
N GLU A 87 -5.64 21.29 -7.16
CA GLU A 87 -6.60 22.38 -7.02
C GLU A 87 -5.92 23.72 -6.73
N LYS A 88 -6.58 24.82 -7.11
CA LYS A 88 -6.11 26.17 -6.77
C LYS A 88 -6.32 26.44 -5.29
N VAL A 89 -5.32 27.04 -4.65
CA VAL A 89 -5.47 27.58 -3.29
C VAL A 89 -6.65 28.54 -3.19
N THR A 90 -7.33 28.51 -2.04
CA THR A 90 -8.42 29.45 -1.75
C THR A 90 -7.89 30.88 -1.60
N ALA A 91 -8.77 31.88 -1.74
CA ALA A 91 -8.39 33.29 -1.55
C ALA A 91 -7.83 33.57 -0.13
N ASN A 92 -8.36 32.87 0.89
CA ASN A 92 -7.86 32.97 2.26
C ASN A 92 -6.47 32.36 2.41
N GLN A 93 -6.20 31.21 1.79
CA GLN A 93 -4.87 30.62 1.77
C GLN A 93 -3.88 31.52 1.03
N LYS A 94 -4.26 32.04 -0.14
CA LYS A 94 -3.42 32.96 -0.91
C LYS A 94 -3.01 34.22 -0.13
N SER A 95 -3.87 34.71 0.77
CA SER A 95 -3.58 35.91 1.57
C SER A 95 -2.82 35.67 2.88
N ARG A 96 -2.79 34.43 3.40
CA ARG A 96 -2.26 34.13 4.75
C ARG A 96 -1.24 33.01 4.81
N ILE A 97 -1.17 32.18 3.76
CA ILE A 97 -0.47 30.90 3.73
C ILE A 97 0.34 30.86 2.44
N LEU A 98 1.37 31.72 2.35
CA LEU A 98 2.10 32.00 1.12
C LEU A 98 2.90 30.80 0.58
N TRP A 99 3.15 29.79 1.42
CA TRP A 99 3.81 28.54 1.02
C TRP A 99 2.85 27.51 0.41
N ALA A 100 1.53 27.70 0.53
CA ALA A 100 0.57 26.73 0.03
C ALA A 100 0.48 26.79 -1.50
N THR A 101 0.60 25.63 -2.14
CA THR A 101 0.40 25.42 -3.58
C THR A 101 -0.94 24.77 -3.91
N THR A 102 -1.55 24.09 -2.92
CA THR A 102 -2.86 23.43 -3.02
C THR A 102 -3.67 23.68 -1.75
N PRO A 103 -5.00 23.46 -1.77
CA PRO A 103 -5.82 23.68 -0.58
C PRO A 103 -5.64 22.63 0.52
N GLY A 104 -5.14 21.43 0.24
CA GLY A 104 -5.10 20.32 1.21
C GLY A 104 -3.70 19.76 1.47
N ASN A 105 -3.56 18.45 1.68
CA ASN A 105 -2.37 17.87 2.29
C ASN A 105 -1.12 18.04 1.43
N PHE A 106 -1.21 17.73 0.13
CA PHE A 106 -0.10 17.80 -0.81
C PHE A 106 0.24 19.23 -1.24
N GLY A 107 0.94 19.94 -0.35
CA GLY A 107 1.38 21.32 -0.58
C GLY A 107 0.49 22.40 0.03
N GLY A 108 -0.42 22.07 0.94
CA GLY A 108 -1.24 23.07 1.63
C GLY A 108 -0.68 23.49 2.99
N ASN A 109 -1.60 23.97 3.85
CA ASN A 109 -1.27 24.64 5.11
C ASN A 109 -0.44 23.80 6.09
N TRP A 110 -0.63 22.48 6.10
CA TRP A 110 0.02 21.55 7.02
C TRP A 110 1.51 21.34 6.77
N CYS A 111 2.05 21.83 5.64
CA CYS A 111 3.49 21.70 5.38
C CYS A 111 4.35 22.57 6.32
N SER A 112 3.84 23.72 6.80
CA SER A 112 4.64 24.74 7.52
C SER A 112 4.19 25.12 8.94
N PRO A 113 3.48 24.32 9.76
CA PRO A 113 3.39 24.66 11.17
C PRO A 113 4.79 24.57 11.80
N ALA A 114 5.12 25.55 12.64
CA ALA A 114 6.31 25.51 13.46
C ALA A 114 6.37 24.19 14.26
N PRO A 115 7.55 23.58 14.46
CA PRO A 115 8.88 24.10 14.16
C PRO A 115 9.49 23.60 12.83
N LEU A 116 8.74 22.85 11.99
CA LEU A 116 9.33 22.15 10.84
C LEU A 116 9.57 23.06 9.63
N TYR A 117 8.72 24.09 9.42
CA TYR A 117 8.80 25.07 8.33
C TYR A 117 9.10 24.45 6.95
N ARG A 118 8.48 23.29 6.66
CA ARG A 118 8.65 22.58 5.39
C ARG A 118 7.65 23.10 4.36
N TYR A 119 7.93 22.88 3.08
CA TYR A 119 7.00 23.11 1.99
C TYR A 119 7.16 22.05 0.90
N LEU A 120 6.10 21.87 0.13
CA LEU A 120 6.16 21.03 -1.05
C LEU A 120 6.92 21.79 -2.15
N SER A 121 8.07 21.27 -2.55
CA SER A 121 8.90 21.84 -3.61
C SER A 121 8.08 21.95 -4.90
N PRO A 122 8.20 23.08 -5.63
CA PRO A 122 7.67 23.20 -6.98
C PRO A 122 8.10 22.03 -7.88
N LYS A 123 7.36 21.79 -8.97
CA LYS A 123 7.74 20.77 -9.95
C LYS A 123 9.09 21.07 -10.62
N LYS A 124 9.40 22.34 -10.86
CA LYS A 124 10.66 22.78 -11.46
C LYS A 124 11.37 23.70 -10.48
N ASN A 125 12.65 23.43 -10.23
CA ASN A 125 13.46 24.17 -9.26
C ASN A 125 14.78 24.60 -9.92
N ASP A 126 15.33 25.73 -9.47
CA ASP A 126 16.57 26.28 -10.04
C ASP A 126 17.83 25.79 -9.31
N SER A 127 17.69 25.38 -8.04
CA SER A 127 18.80 24.83 -7.25
C SER A 127 18.33 23.82 -6.21
N PRO A 128 19.16 22.84 -5.81
CA PRO A 128 18.88 21.97 -4.68
C PRO A 128 18.69 22.70 -3.36
N ALA A 129 19.36 23.85 -3.17
CA ALA A 129 19.29 24.63 -1.93
C ALA A 129 17.91 25.26 -1.68
N THR A 130 17.12 25.41 -2.74
CA THR A 130 15.74 25.91 -2.71
C THR A 130 14.72 24.80 -2.86
N MET A 131 15.12 23.53 -2.68
CA MET A 131 14.21 22.40 -2.62
C MET A 131 14.01 21.98 -1.17
N ASP A 132 12.79 21.57 -0.85
CA ASP A 132 12.44 21.08 0.47
C ASP A 132 11.84 19.67 0.40
N MET A 133 10.53 19.48 0.57
CA MET A 133 9.91 18.17 0.31
C MET A 133 9.63 18.01 -1.18
N THR A 134 10.27 17.06 -1.84
CA THR A 134 9.79 16.51 -3.12
C THR A 134 8.51 15.71 -2.90
N ALA A 135 7.78 15.36 -3.97
CA ALA A 135 6.64 14.45 -3.86
C ALA A 135 7.03 13.12 -3.19
N TYR A 136 8.23 12.62 -3.50
CA TYR A 136 8.78 11.41 -2.91
C TYR A 136 8.97 11.55 -1.39
N THR A 137 9.67 12.58 -0.94
CA THR A 137 9.92 12.79 0.49
C THR A 137 8.68 13.24 1.25
N PHE A 138 7.73 13.89 0.58
CA PHE A 138 6.43 14.23 1.13
C PHE A 138 5.67 13.00 1.65
N ILE A 139 5.63 11.90 0.87
CA ILE A 139 4.94 10.67 1.32
C ILE A 139 5.58 10.13 2.60
N SER A 140 6.90 10.17 2.72
CA SER A 140 7.57 9.73 3.96
C SER A 140 7.25 10.61 5.18
N ALA A 141 7.04 11.90 4.97
CA ALA A 141 6.78 12.86 6.04
C ALA A 141 5.30 12.96 6.43
N CYS A 142 4.39 12.86 5.45
CA CYS A 142 2.97 13.16 5.60
C CYS A 142 2.05 11.98 5.24
N GLY A 143 2.57 10.91 4.61
CA GLY A 143 1.79 9.79 4.12
C GLY A 143 1.12 8.94 5.21
N SER A 144 1.55 9.05 6.47
CA SER A 144 0.83 8.44 7.60
C SER A 144 -0.58 9.02 7.80
N CYS A 145 -0.80 10.26 7.36
CA CYS A 145 -2.09 10.97 7.43
C CYS A 145 -2.91 10.85 6.13
N HIS A 146 -2.40 10.14 5.13
CA HIS A 146 -3.02 9.99 3.81
C HIS A 146 -3.36 8.50 3.58
N PRO A 147 -4.55 8.13 3.08
CA PRO A 147 -4.92 6.73 2.85
C PRO A 147 -4.20 6.07 1.66
N GLY A 148 -3.34 6.82 0.95
CA GLY A 148 -2.83 6.46 -0.38
C GLY A 148 -3.73 7.01 -1.50
N GLY A 149 -3.40 6.76 -2.76
CA GLY A 149 -4.13 7.36 -3.88
C GLY A 149 -3.67 8.77 -4.25
N GLY A 150 -4.26 9.30 -5.31
CA GLY A 150 -4.04 10.68 -5.76
C GLY A 150 -2.56 11.05 -5.85
N SER A 151 -2.16 12.08 -5.11
CA SER A 151 -0.78 12.57 -5.06
C SER A 151 0.26 11.55 -4.55
N ALA A 152 -0.19 10.46 -3.92
CA ALA A 152 0.66 9.38 -3.45
C ALA A 152 0.88 8.28 -4.51
N GLU A 153 0.17 8.35 -5.64
CA GLU A 153 0.28 7.43 -6.79
C GLU A 153 0.77 8.10 -8.06
N TYR A 154 0.27 9.30 -8.36
CA TYR A 154 0.51 9.99 -9.63
C TYR A 154 1.26 11.29 -9.42
N ASP A 155 2.15 11.60 -10.37
CA ASP A 155 2.84 12.87 -10.44
C ASP A 155 1.90 14.01 -10.84
N ARG A 156 2.42 15.24 -10.83
CA ARG A 156 1.63 16.44 -11.12
C ARG A 156 1.24 16.57 -12.60
N GLU A 157 1.65 15.63 -13.46
CA GLU A 157 1.27 15.50 -14.87
C GLU A 157 0.38 14.26 -15.12
N GLY A 158 0.07 13.48 -14.07
CA GLY A 158 -0.82 12.33 -14.13
C GLY A 158 -0.14 10.98 -14.42
N HIS A 159 1.19 10.93 -14.45
CA HIS A 159 1.90 9.65 -14.62
C HIS A 159 2.09 8.94 -13.28
N ARG A 160 1.91 7.61 -13.24
CA ARG A 160 2.18 6.83 -12.01
C ARG A 160 3.70 6.82 -11.75
N TYR A 161 4.14 7.30 -10.59
CA TYR A 161 5.56 7.63 -10.36
C TYR A 161 6.53 6.48 -10.66
N ASP A 162 6.24 5.28 -10.17
CA ASP A 162 7.12 4.12 -10.29
C ASP A 162 7.19 3.56 -11.72
N LYS A 163 6.10 3.71 -12.49
CA LYS A 163 6.06 3.35 -13.90
C LYS A 163 6.77 4.39 -14.76
N TRP A 164 6.55 5.67 -14.49
CA TRP A 164 7.13 6.74 -15.29
C TRP A 164 8.65 6.81 -15.14
N ILE A 165 9.18 6.72 -13.92
CA ILE A 165 10.64 6.68 -13.71
C ILE A 165 11.29 5.43 -14.33
N SER A 166 10.52 4.37 -14.54
CA SER A 166 11.01 3.12 -15.16
C SER A 166 10.95 3.17 -16.68
N ASP A 167 10.20 4.11 -17.25
CA ASP A 167 10.10 4.32 -18.69
C ASP A 167 11.28 5.16 -19.19
N THR A 168 12.05 4.61 -20.13
CA THR A 168 13.20 5.30 -20.73
C THR A 168 12.84 6.61 -21.43
N SER A 169 11.60 6.76 -21.90
CA SER A 169 11.11 7.98 -22.55
C SER A 169 10.90 9.15 -21.59
N SER A 170 10.79 8.89 -20.27
CA SER A 170 10.67 9.94 -19.25
C SER A 170 11.94 10.79 -19.11
N GLY A 171 13.09 10.20 -19.47
CA GLY A 171 14.41 10.80 -19.24
C GLY A 171 14.73 11.01 -17.75
N PHE A 172 14.03 10.32 -16.84
CA PHE A 172 14.35 10.28 -15.42
C PHE A 172 15.14 9.02 -15.08
N ALA A 173 15.93 9.09 -14.01
CA ALA A 173 16.67 7.96 -13.47
C ALA A 173 16.53 7.89 -11.94
N GLU A 174 16.40 6.68 -11.42
CA GLU A 174 16.29 6.44 -9.98
C GLU A 174 17.50 7.01 -9.21
N GLY A 175 17.23 7.82 -8.18
CA GLY A 175 18.25 8.43 -7.33
C GLY A 175 19.05 9.59 -7.97
N ALA A 176 18.80 9.92 -9.24
CA ALA A 176 19.50 11.01 -9.93
C ALA A 176 18.91 12.39 -9.59
N ASP A 177 19.63 13.45 -9.96
CA ASP A 177 19.16 14.83 -9.83
C ASP A 177 17.85 15.09 -10.61
N ASN A 178 17.65 14.42 -11.75
CA ASN A 178 16.41 14.48 -12.51
C ASN A 178 15.99 15.92 -12.87
N ARG A 179 16.98 16.79 -13.18
CA ARG A 179 16.77 18.18 -13.59
C ARG A 179 16.05 18.98 -12.50
N LEU A 180 16.35 18.68 -11.24
CA LEU A 180 15.70 19.29 -10.08
C LEU A 180 14.17 19.20 -10.10
N ASP A 181 13.62 18.13 -10.70
CA ASP A 181 12.17 17.94 -10.76
C ASP A 181 11.63 17.59 -9.37
N GLY A 182 10.69 18.38 -8.85
CA GLY A 182 10.14 18.20 -7.50
C GLY A 182 9.36 16.91 -7.30
N ASP A 183 9.02 16.18 -8.36
CA ASP A 183 8.40 14.86 -8.31
C ASP A 183 9.45 13.73 -8.30
N TYR A 184 10.60 13.93 -8.95
CA TYR A 184 11.59 12.88 -9.26
C TYR A 184 13.00 13.10 -8.70
N TYR A 185 13.34 14.28 -8.17
CA TYR A 185 14.66 14.60 -7.63
C TYR A 185 15.08 13.60 -6.54
N GLN A 186 16.14 12.86 -6.82
CA GLN A 186 16.72 11.78 -5.99
C GLN A 186 15.71 10.70 -5.56
N ALA A 187 14.57 10.61 -6.24
CA ALA A 187 13.49 9.70 -5.86
C ALA A 187 13.85 8.25 -6.19
N LYS A 188 13.38 7.32 -5.35
CA LYS A 188 13.53 5.87 -5.56
C LYS A 188 12.19 5.20 -5.88
N TRP A 189 11.36 5.88 -6.66
CA TRP A 189 10.02 5.41 -7.01
C TRP A 189 9.99 4.02 -7.61
N LYS A 190 11.01 3.64 -8.40
CA LYS A 190 11.10 2.31 -9.02
C LYS A 190 11.11 1.22 -7.95
N ARG A 191 12.00 1.33 -6.95
CA ARG A 191 12.09 0.33 -5.86
C ARG A 191 11.00 0.51 -4.81
N SER A 192 10.77 1.73 -4.35
CA SER A 192 9.74 2.05 -3.34
C SER A 192 8.32 1.70 -3.79
N GLY A 193 8.06 1.80 -5.09
CA GLY A 193 6.70 1.84 -5.62
C GLY A 193 5.94 3.06 -5.14
N VAL A 194 4.62 3.01 -5.31
CA VAL A 194 3.71 4.08 -4.90
C VAL A 194 2.84 3.62 -3.74
N LEU A 195 2.22 4.59 -3.05
CA LEU A 195 1.26 4.30 -2.00
C LEU A 195 -0.14 4.28 -2.60
N GLU A 196 -0.55 3.10 -3.08
CA GLU A 196 -1.91 2.89 -3.58
C GLU A 196 -2.96 3.24 -2.52
N ALA A 197 -4.14 3.69 -2.95
CA ALA A 197 -5.30 3.87 -2.07
C ALA A 197 -5.61 2.58 -1.30
N ASP A 198 -5.30 2.58 -0.02
CA ASP A 198 -5.40 1.41 0.84
C ASP A 198 -6.84 1.21 1.28
N CYS A 199 -7.58 0.36 0.57
CA CYS A 199 -8.98 0.09 0.90
C CYS A 199 -9.13 -0.52 2.31
N LEU A 200 -8.16 -1.31 2.76
CA LEU A 200 -8.26 -2.05 4.01
C LEU A 200 -8.00 -1.16 5.24
N ILE A 201 -7.41 0.02 5.08
CA ILE A 201 -7.27 1.00 6.18
C ILE A 201 -8.61 1.35 6.82
N CYS A 202 -9.70 1.34 6.03
CA CYS A 202 -11.06 1.62 6.48
C CYS A 202 -11.92 0.35 6.57
N HIS A 203 -11.68 -0.65 5.73
CA HIS A 203 -12.55 -1.83 5.61
C HIS A 203 -12.08 -3.06 6.40
N LEU A 204 -10.88 -3.03 6.99
CA LEU A 204 -10.36 -4.13 7.80
C LEU A 204 -10.39 -3.76 9.29
N PRO A 205 -11.29 -4.35 10.09
CA PRO A 205 -11.20 -4.25 11.54
C PRO A 205 -9.83 -4.77 12.03
N GLY A 206 -9.18 -4.00 12.91
CA GLY A 206 -7.85 -4.36 13.42
C GLY A 206 -6.69 -4.03 12.47
N TYR A 207 -6.92 -3.18 11.46
CA TYR A 207 -5.85 -2.66 10.62
C TYR A 207 -4.69 -2.08 11.44
N ASN A 208 -3.46 -2.46 11.09
CA ASN A 208 -2.24 -2.17 11.82
C ASN A 208 -1.56 -0.89 11.30
N TYR A 209 -2.03 0.26 11.79
CA TYR A 209 -1.46 1.57 11.45
C TYR A 209 0.04 1.67 11.75
N THR A 210 0.52 1.05 12.83
CA THR A 210 1.94 1.06 13.20
C THR A 210 2.78 0.34 12.15
N ALA A 211 2.37 -0.85 11.70
CA ALA A 211 3.08 -1.59 10.66
C ALA A 211 3.07 -0.84 9.32
N ARG A 212 1.92 -0.27 8.92
CA ARG A 212 1.80 0.59 7.73
C ARG A 212 2.76 1.76 7.78
N ASN A 213 2.72 2.54 8.87
CA ASN A 213 3.51 3.75 9.02
C ASN A 213 5.01 3.45 9.09
N LYS A 214 5.41 2.31 9.65
CA LYS A 214 6.79 1.82 9.58
C LYS A 214 7.26 1.63 8.13
N GLN A 215 6.44 1.03 7.27
CA GLN A 215 6.81 0.86 5.86
C GLN A 215 6.91 2.19 5.11
N ILE A 216 6.01 3.14 5.39
CA ILE A 216 6.11 4.50 4.83
C ILE A 216 7.40 5.19 5.27
N ALA A 217 7.76 5.09 6.55
CA ALA A 217 9.01 5.64 7.08
C ALA A 217 10.27 4.97 6.50
N ASN A 218 10.17 3.69 6.11
CA ASN A 218 11.22 2.93 5.45
C ASN A 218 11.29 3.16 3.93
N LEU A 219 10.41 4.01 3.37
CA LEU A 219 10.25 4.26 1.93
C LEU A 219 9.77 3.03 1.15
N ASN A 220 9.13 2.07 1.82
CA ASN A 220 8.59 0.83 1.23
C ASN A 220 7.11 1.05 0.83
N TYR A 221 6.83 2.06 0.01
CA TYR A 221 5.46 2.55 -0.21
C TYR A 221 4.48 1.48 -0.72
N ARG A 222 4.87 0.69 -1.72
CA ARG A 222 4.04 -0.41 -2.24
C ARG A 222 3.71 -1.48 -1.20
N TRP A 223 4.53 -1.62 -0.16
CA TRP A 223 4.39 -2.62 0.89
C TRP A 223 3.56 -2.14 2.08
N ALA A 224 3.27 -0.84 2.17
CA ALA A 224 2.62 -0.25 3.34
C ALA A 224 1.24 -0.87 3.61
N ALA A 225 0.45 -1.03 2.56
CA ALA A 225 -0.86 -1.64 2.65
C ALA A 225 -0.77 -3.12 3.10
N THR A 226 0.20 -3.86 2.55
CA THR A 226 0.49 -5.27 2.89
C THR A 226 0.80 -5.46 4.36
N ALA A 227 1.70 -4.64 4.90
CA ALA A 227 2.06 -4.69 6.30
C ALA A 227 0.90 -4.22 7.20
N GLY A 228 0.20 -3.16 6.83
CA GLY A 228 -0.91 -2.62 7.62
C GLY A 228 -2.11 -3.57 7.69
N SER A 229 -2.34 -4.35 6.64
CA SER A 229 -3.40 -5.38 6.62
C SER A 229 -2.99 -6.69 7.30
N ASN A 230 -1.78 -6.75 7.89
CA ASN A 230 -1.18 -7.97 8.44
C ASN A 230 -1.16 -9.16 7.44
N LEU A 231 -1.09 -8.87 6.13
CA LEU A 231 -1.05 -9.91 5.09
C LEU A 231 0.33 -10.51 4.91
N ALA A 232 1.38 -9.77 5.30
CA ALA A 232 2.75 -10.28 5.41
C ALA A 232 3.54 -9.51 6.48
N THR A 233 4.63 -10.13 6.94
CA THR A 233 5.70 -9.40 7.63
C THR A 233 6.69 -8.90 6.58
N VAL A 234 6.94 -7.60 6.55
CA VAL A 234 7.86 -6.97 5.60
C VAL A 234 9.16 -6.63 6.34
N THR A 235 10.26 -7.21 5.88
CA THR A 235 11.63 -6.90 6.34
C THR A 235 12.28 -5.94 5.34
N GLY A 236 13.55 -5.58 5.52
CA GLY A 236 14.22 -4.65 4.60
C GLY A 236 13.66 -3.21 4.62
N SER A 237 14.35 -2.33 3.89
CA SER A 237 14.11 -0.88 3.93
C SER A 237 14.84 -0.21 2.78
N ILE A 238 14.08 0.39 1.85
CA ILE A 238 14.62 1.16 0.74
C ILE A 238 15.40 2.39 1.25
N LYS A 239 14.99 2.95 2.39
CA LYS A 239 15.72 4.00 3.11
C LYS A 239 17.16 3.58 3.42
N ASP A 240 17.34 2.35 3.87
CA ASP A 240 18.64 1.80 4.28
C ASP A 240 19.37 1.08 3.12
N GLY A 241 18.81 1.14 1.91
CA GLY A 241 19.40 0.55 0.69
C GLY A 241 19.06 -0.92 0.44
N ASN A 242 18.32 -1.56 1.35
CA ASN A 242 17.96 -2.99 1.26
C ASN A 242 16.63 -3.18 0.52
N GLU A 243 16.47 -4.32 -0.17
CA GLU A 243 15.17 -4.72 -0.72
C GLU A 243 14.22 -5.15 0.40
N PRO A 244 12.93 -4.76 0.37
CA PRO A 244 11.91 -5.22 1.31
C PRO A 244 11.35 -6.61 1.00
#